data_AF-A0A8T6DKH1-F1
#
_entry.id   AF-A0A8T6DKH1-F1
#
_cell.length_a   1.000
_cell.length_b   1.000
_cell.length_c   1.000
_cell.angle_alpha   90.00
_cell.angle_beta   90.00
_cell.angle_gamma   90.00
#
_symmetry.space_group_name_H-M   'P 1'
#
loop_
_entity.id
_entity.type
_entity.pdbx_description
1 polymer ?
#
loop_
_entity_poly.entity_id
_entity_poly.type
_entity_poly.pdbx_seq_one_letter_code
_entity_poly.pdbx_strand_id
1 'polypeptide(L)'
;MAMVVAACQEVQTKSTVIVLQRDPESLSDVSPALVEDARSYAEDYGVSLDEAIGILAQQEAIGALGDELESGESATFGGLWIQHEPDYRVVAAFTRDGEETIRPYLKGASVSGIVEVRQVEKSLVELRRAREEAETMVKELGFNFGSGLDIPNNIVQLYLTAAKIEELEISLKNAGLTLPNRVQLVASAPARPA
;
A
#
# COMPACT_ATOMS: atom_id res chain seq x y z
N MET A 1 30.06 -40.34 52.28
CA MET A 1 31.23 -40.37 51.38
C MET A 1 30.67 -40.29 49.96
N ALA A 2 30.96 -39.19 49.23
CA ALA A 2 30.60 -38.86 47.83
C ALA A 2 29.08 -38.85 47.49
N MET A 3 28.38 -37.77 47.10
CA MET A 3 28.62 -36.65 46.16
C MET A 3 28.91 -37.10 44.72
N VAL A 4 28.01 -36.73 43.78
CA VAL A 4 28.24 -36.15 42.43
C VAL A 4 26.97 -36.38 41.57
N VAL A 5 26.11 -35.37 41.36
CA VAL A 5 25.99 -34.39 40.24
C VAL A 5 24.94 -34.79 39.18
N ALA A 6 24.15 -33.77 38.84
CA ALA A 6 22.97 -33.66 37.98
C ALA A 6 23.13 -34.02 36.49
N ALA A 7 21.98 -34.25 35.84
CA ALA A 7 21.61 -33.56 34.60
C ALA A 7 20.10 -33.69 34.35
N CYS A 8 19.38 -32.55 34.40
CA CYS A 8 18.05 -32.40 33.81
C CYS A 8 18.18 -32.56 32.29
N GLN A 9 17.39 -33.44 31.67
CA GLN A 9 17.27 -33.51 30.21
C GLN A 9 16.07 -32.67 29.76
N GLU A 10 16.39 -31.61 29.02
CA GLU A 10 15.46 -30.72 28.32
C GLU A 10 14.64 -31.50 27.28
N VAL A 11 13.32 -31.33 27.33
CA VAL A 11 12.41 -31.80 26.29
C VAL A 11 12.49 -30.81 25.14
N GLN A 12 13.32 -31.12 24.14
CA GLN A 12 13.40 -30.35 22.91
C GLN A 12 12.23 -30.73 21.99
N THR A 13 11.16 -29.93 22.04
CA THR A 13 10.10 -29.92 21.02
C THR A 13 10.72 -29.52 19.68
N LYS A 14 10.88 -30.49 18.78
CA LYS A 14 11.17 -30.24 17.37
C LYS A 14 9.98 -29.47 16.76
N SER A 15 10.16 -28.18 16.54
CA SER A 15 9.35 -27.41 15.59
C SER A 15 9.61 -27.95 14.18
N THR A 16 8.71 -28.80 13.71
CA THR A 16 8.66 -29.19 12.30
C THR A 16 8.12 -27.98 11.52
N VAL A 17 9.01 -27.24 10.89
CA VAL A 17 8.67 -26.30 9.83
C VAL A 17 8.20 -27.12 8.64
N ILE A 18 6.89 -27.12 8.37
CA ILE A 18 6.34 -27.69 7.14
C ILE A 18 6.63 -26.67 6.04
N VAL A 19 7.74 -26.86 5.33
CA VAL A 19 7.97 -26.18 4.06
C VAL A 19 6.96 -26.80 3.09
N LEU A 20 5.94 -26.03 2.70
CA LEU A 20 5.05 -26.39 1.59
C LEU A 20 5.89 -26.36 0.30
N GLN A 21 6.53 -27.48 -0.03
CA GLN A 21 7.11 -27.68 -1.35
C GLN A 21 5.95 -27.69 -2.35
N ARG A 22 5.82 -26.62 -3.15
CA ARG A 22 5.00 -26.66 -4.37
C ARG A 22 5.74 -27.49 -5.43
N ASP A 23 4.98 -28.33 -6.13
CA ASP A 23 5.47 -29.16 -7.23
C ASP A 23 6.10 -28.30 -8.35
N PRO A 24 7.26 -28.69 -8.91
CA PRO A 24 8.00 -27.92 -9.93
C PRO A 24 7.37 -27.92 -11.34
N GLU A 25 6.11 -28.30 -11.50
CA GLU A 25 5.44 -28.45 -12.82
C GLU A 25 4.59 -27.26 -13.27
N SER A 26 4.63 -26.10 -12.59
CA SER A 26 3.74 -24.96 -12.89
C SER A 26 4.35 -23.86 -13.77
N LEU A 27 5.59 -23.99 -14.25
CA LEU A 27 6.27 -22.95 -15.02
C LEU A 27 6.04 -23.04 -16.54
N SER A 28 5.37 -24.09 -17.05
CA SER A 28 5.17 -24.30 -18.49
C SER A 28 4.06 -23.45 -19.13
N ASP A 29 3.16 -22.86 -18.33
CA ASP A 29 2.09 -21.96 -18.79
C ASP A 29 2.41 -20.46 -18.58
N VAL A 30 3.62 -20.15 -18.09
CA VAL A 30 4.05 -18.78 -17.82
C VAL A 30 4.65 -18.19 -19.10
N SER A 31 4.11 -17.07 -19.57
CA SER A 31 4.61 -16.45 -20.79
C SER A 31 6.09 -16.02 -20.63
N PRO A 32 6.92 -16.11 -21.69
CA PRO A 32 8.31 -15.66 -21.62
C PRO A 32 8.47 -14.18 -21.23
N ALA A 33 7.49 -13.33 -21.56
CA ALA A 33 7.46 -11.94 -21.14
C ALA A 33 7.28 -11.80 -19.62
N LEU A 34 6.33 -12.56 -19.04
CA LEU A 34 6.10 -12.58 -17.60
C LEU A 34 7.33 -13.09 -16.82
N VAL A 35 8.06 -14.06 -17.36
CA VAL A 35 9.31 -14.56 -16.73
C VAL A 35 10.40 -13.49 -16.73
N GLU A 36 10.51 -12.69 -17.80
CA GLU A 36 11.48 -11.61 -17.87
C GLU A 36 11.14 -10.48 -16.90
N ASP A 37 9.88 -10.05 -16.85
CA ASP A 37 9.39 -9.05 -15.89
C ASP A 37 9.60 -9.54 -14.45
N ALA A 38 9.35 -10.83 -14.18
CA ALA A 38 9.56 -11.44 -12.88
C ALA A 38 11.03 -11.47 -12.46
N ARG A 39 11.96 -11.60 -13.42
CA ARG A 39 13.40 -11.54 -13.13
C ARG A 39 13.80 -10.15 -12.64
N SER A 40 13.37 -9.09 -13.33
CA SER A 40 13.64 -7.72 -12.91
C SER A 40 13.06 -7.45 -11.52
N TYR A 41 11.81 -7.87 -11.30
CA TYR A 41 11.15 -7.71 -10.01
C TYR A 41 11.88 -8.47 -8.88
N ALA A 42 12.31 -9.71 -9.14
CA ALA A 42 13.08 -10.51 -8.19
C ALA A 42 14.38 -9.83 -7.77
N GLU A 43 15.08 -9.20 -8.73
CA GLU A 43 16.30 -8.44 -8.47
C GLU A 43 16.03 -7.16 -7.66
N ASP A 44 14.99 -6.40 -8.01
CA ASP A 44 14.66 -5.13 -7.36
C ASP A 44 14.21 -5.31 -5.89
N TYR A 45 13.47 -6.39 -5.61
CA TYR A 45 12.87 -6.64 -4.29
C TYR A 45 13.55 -7.76 -3.50
N GLY A 46 14.59 -8.40 -4.07
CA GLY A 46 15.34 -9.46 -3.41
C GLY A 46 14.53 -10.74 -3.14
N VAL A 47 13.53 -11.03 -3.97
CA VAL A 47 12.65 -12.22 -3.85
C VAL A 47 13.06 -13.32 -4.82
N SER A 48 12.51 -14.53 -4.65
CA SER A 48 12.76 -15.62 -5.62
C SER A 48 12.02 -15.37 -6.94
N LEU A 49 12.54 -15.91 -8.05
CA LEU A 49 11.87 -15.81 -9.36
C LEU A 49 10.46 -16.43 -9.33
N ASP A 50 10.28 -17.56 -8.65
CA ASP A 50 8.97 -18.21 -8.52
C ASP A 50 7.98 -17.35 -7.73
N GLU A 51 8.46 -16.67 -6.68
CA GLU A 51 7.66 -15.70 -5.92
C GLU A 51 7.28 -14.49 -6.77
N ALA A 52 8.24 -13.93 -7.52
CA ALA A 52 7.99 -12.83 -8.44
C ALA A 52 6.95 -13.19 -9.52
N ILE A 53 7.06 -14.38 -10.11
CA ILE A 53 6.05 -14.89 -11.06
C ILE A 53 4.68 -14.98 -10.40
N GLY A 54 4.61 -15.54 -9.18
CA GLY A 54 3.37 -15.66 -8.42
C GLY A 54 2.72 -14.30 -8.12
N ILE A 55 3.52 -13.28 -7.81
CA ILE A 55 3.07 -11.91 -7.56
C ILE A 55 2.57 -11.27 -8.86
N LEU A 56 3.37 -11.32 -9.93
CA LEU A 56 3.03 -10.67 -11.20
C LEU A 56 1.79 -11.29 -11.84
N ALA A 57 1.61 -12.61 -11.72
CA ALA A 57 0.41 -13.30 -12.20
C ALA A 57 -0.88 -12.84 -11.52
N GLN A 58 -0.80 -12.17 -10.35
CA GLN A 58 -1.96 -11.68 -9.60
C GLN A 58 -2.29 -10.20 -9.88
N GLN A 59 -1.41 -9.44 -10.54
CA GLN A 59 -1.59 -8.00 -10.72
C GLN A 59 -2.91 -7.63 -11.41
N GLU A 60 -3.30 -8.37 -12.44
CA GLU A 60 -4.57 -8.13 -13.14
C GLU A 60 -5.78 -8.35 -12.21
N ALA A 61 -5.76 -9.43 -11.42
CA ALA A 61 -6.82 -9.72 -10.46
C ALA A 61 -6.87 -8.68 -9.32
N ILE A 62 -5.72 -8.18 -8.88
CA ILE A 62 -5.61 -7.11 -7.87
C ILE A 62 -6.21 -5.81 -8.42
N GLY A 63 -5.88 -5.46 -9.68
CA GLY A 63 -6.43 -4.30 -10.36
C GLY A 63 -7.95 -4.38 -10.51
N ALA A 64 -8.46 -5.51 -11.00
CA ALA A 64 -9.90 -5.74 -11.16
C ALA A 64 -10.65 -5.64 -9.81
N LEU A 65 -10.10 -6.21 -8.73
CA LEU A 65 -10.67 -6.06 -7.39
C LEU A 65 -10.73 -4.59 -6.96
N GLY A 66 -9.67 -3.82 -7.24
CA GLY A 66 -9.63 -2.38 -6.96
C GLY A 66 -10.75 -1.61 -7.67
N ASP A 67 -10.94 -1.88 -8.97
CA ASP A 67 -11.98 -1.22 -9.78
C ASP A 67 -13.41 -1.59 -9.32
N GLU A 68 -13.64 -2.85 -8.97
CA GLU A 68 -14.91 -3.31 -8.43
C GLU A 68 -15.23 -2.66 -7.08
N LEU A 69 -14.25 -2.59 -6.16
CA LEU A 69 -14.44 -1.96 -4.86
C LEU A 69 -14.61 -0.43 -4.98
N GLU A 70 -13.87 0.22 -5.88
CA GLU A 70 -14.00 1.65 -6.10
C GLU A 70 -15.39 2.02 -6.64
N SER A 71 -15.95 1.21 -7.53
CA SER A 71 -17.27 1.43 -8.11
C SER A 71 -18.42 0.99 -7.19
N GLY A 72 -18.31 -0.18 -6.55
CA GLY A 72 -19.34 -0.77 -5.71
C GLY A 72 -19.42 -0.16 -4.31
N GLU A 73 -18.27 0.19 -3.72
CA GLU A 73 -18.16 0.56 -2.30
C GLU A 73 -17.60 1.97 -2.09
N SER A 74 -17.79 2.86 -3.07
CA SER A 74 -17.23 4.23 -3.10
C SER A 74 -17.40 5.06 -1.82
N ALA A 75 -18.47 4.81 -1.05
CA ALA A 75 -18.76 5.54 0.19
C ALA A 75 -17.88 5.11 1.38
N THR A 76 -17.31 3.92 1.34
CA THR A 76 -16.49 3.35 2.43
C THR A 76 -15.10 2.97 1.99
N PHE A 77 -14.89 2.62 0.72
CA PHE A 77 -13.60 2.20 0.19
C PHE A 77 -12.56 3.32 0.28
N GLY A 78 -11.45 3.02 0.97
CA GLY A 78 -10.32 3.92 1.25
C GLY A 78 -9.15 3.76 0.27
N GLY A 79 -9.21 2.79 -0.63
CA GLY A 79 -8.20 2.47 -1.62
C GLY A 79 -7.60 1.08 -1.45
N LEU A 80 -6.85 0.66 -2.47
CA LEU A 80 -6.17 -0.63 -2.51
C LEU A 80 -4.71 -0.42 -2.92
N TRP A 81 -3.79 -1.13 -2.27
CA TRP A 81 -2.37 -1.10 -2.61
C TRP A 81 -1.69 -2.43 -2.32
N ILE A 82 -0.57 -2.65 -2.97
CA ILE A 82 0.34 -3.75 -2.67
C ILE A 82 1.33 -3.27 -1.61
N GLN A 83 1.50 -4.07 -0.56
CA GLN A 83 2.47 -3.83 0.48
C GLN A 83 3.49 -4.97 0.46
N HIS A 84 4.75 -4.64 0.12
CA HIS A 84 5.84 -5.62 -0.01
C HIS A 84 6.46 -6.01 1.34
N GLU A 85 6.43 -5.12 2.34
CA GLU A 85 7.08 -5.34 3.65
C GLU A 85 6.09 -5.22 4.84
N PRO A 86 6.33 -5.95 5.95
CA PRO A 86 7.35 -6.98 6.12
C PRO A 86 7.07 -8.28 5.34
N ASP A 87 5.79 -8.55 5.03
CA ASP A 87 5.35 -9.65 4.19
C ASP A 87 4.50 -9.12 3.03
N TYR A 88 4.60 -9.74 1.86
CA TYR A 88 3.82 -9.38 0.67
C TYR A 88 2.32 -9.60 0.93
N ARG A 89 1.54 -8.53 0.75
CA ARG A 89 0.08 -8.56 0.87
C ARG A 89 -0.57 -7.46 0.05
N VAL A 90 -1.85 -7.66 -0.26
CA VAL A 90 -2.72 -6.65 -0.84
C VAL A 90 -3.54 -6.06 0.28
N VAL A 91 -3.46 -4.75 0.50
CA VAL A 91 -4.28 -4.10 1.52
C VAL A 91 -5.46 -3.44 0.86
N ALA A 92 -6.66 -3.77 1.32
CA ALA A 92 -7.90 -3.10 0.97
C ALA A 92 -8.38 -2.28 2.16
N ALA A 93 -8.39 -0.95 2.02
CA ALA A 93 -8.80 -0.06 3.09
C ALA A 93 -10.27 0.30 3.01
N PHE A 94 -10.92 0.43 4.17
CA PHE A 94 -12.31 0.90 4.31
C PHE A 94 -12.46 1.84 5.50
N THR A 95 -13.44 2.72 5.47
CA THR A 95 -13.76 3.60 6.62
C THR A 95 -14.53 2.88 7.72
N ARG A 96 -15.25 1.81 7.37
CA ARG A 96 -16.02 0.94 8.26
C ARG A 96 -16.35 -0.38 7.56
N ASP A 97 -16.68 -1.40 8.36
CA ASP A 97 -17.28 -2.67 7.91
C ASP A 97 -16.51 -3.42 6.81
N GLY A 98 -15.20 -3.19 6.66
CA GLY A 98 -14.41 -3.68 5.54
C GLY A 98 -14.37 -5.20 5.41
N GLU A 99 -14.26 -5.92 6.54
CA GLU A 99 -14.21 -7.40 6.57
C GLU A 99 -15.50 -8.05 6.06
N GLU A 100 -16.65 -7.42 6.34
CA GLU A 100 -17.95 -7.88 5.87
C GLU A 100 -18.16 -7.48 4.40
N THR A 101 -17.74 -6.25 4.06
CA THR A 101 -17.90 -5.64 2.74
C THR A 101 -17.08 -6.38 1.67
N ILE A 102 -15.83 -6.73 1.95
CA ILE A 102 -14.92 -7.33 0.96
C ILE A 102 -15.19 -8.82 0.72
N ARG A 103 -15.78 -9.52 1.68
CA ARG A 103 -16.02 -10.97 1.65
C ARG A 103 -16.67 -11.48 0.36
N PRO A 104 -17.75 -10.87 -0.18
CA PRO A 104 -18.32 -11.31 -1.46
C PRO A 104 -17.35 -11.20 -2.64
N TYR A 105 -16.52 -10.15 -2.68
CA TYR A 105 -15.54 -9.90 -3.75
C TYR A 105 -14.38 -10.91 -3.73
N LEU A 106 -14.01 -11.41 -2.55
CA LEU A 106 -12.95 -12.42 -2.41
C LEU A 106 -13.44 -13.85 -2.67
N LYS A 107 -14.73 -14.07 -2.98
CA LYS A 107 -15.24 -15.43 -3.16
C LYS A 107 -14.77 -16.01 -4.50
N GLY A 108 -13.78 -16.89 -4.44
CA GLY A 108 -13.21 -17.54 -5.64
C GLY A 108 -12.16 -16.71 -6.37
N ALA A 109 -11.78 -15.55 -5.83
CA ALA A 109 -10.67 -14.77 -6.35
C ALA A 109 -9.33 -15.44 -6.03
N SER A 110 -8.35 -15.34 -6.92
CA SER A 110 -7.00 -15.88 -6.71
C SER A 110 -6.23 -15.14 -5.60
N VAL A 111 -6.65 -13.91 -5.27
CA VAL A 111 -5.99 -13.02 -4.32
C VAL A 111 -6.48 -13.17 -2.87
N SER A 112 -7.52 -13.97 -2.61
CA SER A 112 -8.22 -14.00 -1.32
C SER A 112 -7.33 -14.39 -0.13
N GLY A 113 -6.25 -15.14 -0.37
CA GLY A 113 -5.31 -15.56 0.68
C GLY A 113 -4.27 -14.50 1.07
N ILE A 114 -4.19 -13.38 0.34
CA ILE A 114 -3.17 -12.34 0.54
C ILE A 114 -3.79 -10.96 0.80
N VAL A 115 -5.12 -10.86 0.91
CA VAL A 115 -5.80 -9.60 1.17
C VAL A 115 -5.90 -9.34 2.66
N GLU A 116 -5.33 -8.22 3.11
CA GLU A 116 -5.52 -7.65 4.45
C GLU A 116 -6.54 -6.52 4.36
N VAL A 117 -7.51 -6.52 5.28
CA VAL A 117 -8.45 -5.39 5.43
C VAL A 117 -7.90 -4.40 6.44
N ARG A 118 -7.87 -3.13 6.09
CA ARG A 118 -7.45 -2.04 7.00
C ARG A 118 -8.54 -1.00 7.17
N GLN A 119 -8.70 -0.49 8.39
CA GLN A 119 -9.58 0.65 8.62
C GLN A 119 -8.83 1.98 8.45
N VAL A 120 -9.45 2.93 7.76
CA VAL A 120 -8.92 4.30 7.53
C VAL A 120 -9.98 5.37 7.87
N GLU A 121 -9.59 6.64 7.92
CA GLU A 121 -10.53 7.71 8.31
C GLU A 121 -11.40 8.18 7.15
N LYS A 122 -10.80 8.33 5.96
CA LYS A 122 -11.45 8.88 4.76
C LYS A 122 -11.56 7.83 3.68
N SER A 123 -12.70 7.81 3.00
CA SER A 123 -12.84 7.08 1.74
C SER A 123 -11.96 7.73 0.66
N LEU A 124 -11.68 6.97 -0.40
CA LEU A 124 -10.90 7.44 -1.53
C LEU A 124 -11.57 8.64 -2.22
N VAL A 125 -12.90 8.62 -2.32
CA VAL A 125 -13.69 9.73 -2.86
C VAL A 125 -13.56 10.98 -1.99
N GLU A 126 -13.59 10.83 -0.66
CA GLU A 126 -13.38 11.97 0.25
C GLU A 126 -11.95 12.52 0.18
N LEU A 127 -10.93 11.65 0.05
CA LEU A 127 -9.55 12.11 -0.14
C LEU A 127 -9.38 12.88 -1.45
N ARG A 128 -9.97 12.40 -2.55
CA ARG A 128 -9.95 13.10 -3.84
C ARG A 128 -10.62 14.47 -3.74
N ARG A 129 -11.76 14.57 -3.06
CA ARG A 129 -12.40 15.86 -2.79
C ARG A 129 -11.52 16.78 -1.95
N ALA A 130 -10.95 16.27 -0.86
CA ALA A 130 -10.05 17.06 -0.01
C ALA A 130 -8.84 17.58 -0.80
N ARG A 131 -8.32 16.77 -1.73
CA ARG A 131 -7.28 17.19 -2.67
C ARG A 131 -7.77 18.33 -3.55
N GLU A 132 -8.89 18.17 -4.26
CA GLU A 132 -9.43 19.20 -5.15
C GLU A 132 -9.68 20.54 -4.43
N GLU A 133 -10.22 20.49 -3.20
CA GLU A 133 -10.43 21.66 -2.35
C GLU A 133 -9.11 22.34 -1.99
N ALA A 134 -8.12 21.56 -1.54
CA ALA A 134 -6.81 22.09 -1.20
C ALA A 134 -6.07 22.66 -2.42
N GLU A 135 -6.15 21.99 -3.57
CA GLU A 135 -5.54 22.46 -4.80
C GLU A 135 -6.13 23.80 -5.26
N THR A 136 -7.46 23.92 -5.21
CA THR A 136 -8.15 25.16 -5.57
C THR A 136 -7.69 26.30 -4.67
N MET A 137 -7.70 26.07 -3.35
CA MET A 137 -7.25 27.04 -2.36
C MET A 137 -5.81 27.51 -2.60
N VAL A 138 -4.88 26.58 -2.83
CA VAL A 138 -3.45 26.92 -3.01
C VAL A 138 -3.20 27.60 -4.36
N LYS A 139 -3.94 27.23 -5.42
CA LYS A 139 -3.89 27.90 -6.73
C LYS A 139 -4.39 29.34 -6.64
N GLU A 140 -5.48 29.60 -5.90
CA GLU A 140 -6.02 30.94 -5.70
C GLU A 140 -5.06 31.87 -4.93
N LEU A 141 -4.20 31.29 -4.07
CA LEU A 141 -3.11 32.01 -3.40
C LEU A 141 -1.88 32.25 -4.31
N GLY A 142 -1.90 31.75 -5.55
CA GLY A 142 -0.86 32.02 -6.56
C GLY A 142 0.36 31.10 -6.46
N PHE A 143 0.26 29.96 -5.80
CA PHE A 143 1.37 29.01 -5.65
C PHE A 143 1.36 27.94 -6.74
N ASN A 144 2.55 27.61 -7.24
CA ASN A 144 2.78 26.42 -8.06
C ASN A 144 3.20 25.26 -7.16
N PHE A 145 2.60 24.09 -7.37
CA PHE A 145 2.82 22.90 -6.54
C PHE A 145 2.52 21.63 -7.35
N GLY A 146 3.05 20.50 -6.88
CA GLY A 146 2.59 19.17 -7.25
C GLY A 146 1.61 18.63 -6.21
N SER A 147 0.81 17.63 -6.56
CA SER A 147 -0.11 16.99 -5.60
C SER A 147 -0.21 15.49 -5.84
N GLY A 148 -0.47 14.74 -4.78
CA GLY A 148 -0.62 13.29 -4.82
C GLY A 148 -1.49 12.76 -3.68
N LEU A 149 -1.87 11.49 -3.80
CA LEU A 149 -2.56 10.76 -2.74
C LEU A 149 -1.61 9.70 -2.18
N ASP A 150 -1.39 9.76 -0.87
CA ASP A 150 -0.73 8.72 -0.09
C ASP A 150 -1.84 7.81 0.47
N ILE A 151 -2.23 6.83 -0.35
CA ILE A 151 -3.30 5.89 -0.03
C ILE A 151 -3.00 5.11 1.26
N PRO A 152 -1.80 4.53 1.45
CA PRO A 152 -1.49 3.79 2.67
C PRO A 152 -1.64 4.60 3.97
N ASN A 153 -1.28 5.90 3.94
CA ASN A 153 -1.40 6.78 5.10
C ASN A 153 -2.74 7.54 5.16
N ASN A 154 -3.61 7.36 4.17
CA ASN A 154 -4.89 8.04 4.04
C ASN A 154 -4.76 9.58 4.08
N ILE A 155 -3.80 10.12 3.32
CA ILE A 155 -3.42 11.54 3.31
C ILE A 155 -3.24 12.06 1.88
N VAL A 156 -3.65 13.31 1.65
CA VAL A 156 -3.31 14.11 0.48
C VAL A 156 -1.98 14.82 0.72
N GLN A 157 -1.08 14.75 -0.25
CA GLN A 157 0.22 15.43 -0.19
C GLN A 157 0.28 16.56 -1.22
N LEU A 158 0.66 17.76 -0.78
CA LEU A 158 1.01 18.88 -1.65
C LEU A 158 2.53 19.09 -1.62
N TYR A 159 3.17 19.00 -2.78
CA TYR A 159 4.61 19.09 -2.94
C TYR A 159 5.04 20.49 -3.34
N LEU A 160 5.82 21.13 -2.48
CA LEU A 160 6.43 22.44 -2.72
C LEU A 160 7.87 22.44 -2.20
N THR A 161 8.68 23.41 -2.62
CA THR A 161 9.98 23.62 -1.99
C THR A 161 9.80 24.15 -0.56
N ALA A 162 10.77 23.89 0.33
CA ALA A 162 10.69 24.35 1.72
C ALA A 162 10.42 25.86 1.84
N ALA A 163 11.10 26.69 1.03
CA ALA A 163 10.86 28.13 0.99
C ALA A 163 9.41 28.48 0.60
N LYS A 164 8.80 27.74 -0.34
CA LYS A 164 7.42 27.96 -0.77
C LYS A 164 6.39 27.45 0.24
N ILE A 165 6.72 26.43 1.02
CA ILE A 165 5.89 25.99 2.15
C ILE A 165 5.77 27.13 3.17
N GLU A 166 6.88 27.73 3.58
CA GLU A 166 6.88 28.86 4.54
C GLU A 166 6.06 30.05 4.01
N GLU A 167 6.24 30.43 2.74
CA GLU A 167 5.46 31.49 2.11
C GLU A 167 3.96 31.16 2.05
N LEU A 168 3.60 29.89 1.79
CA LEU A 168 2.21 29.44 1.73
C LEU A 168 1.56 29.44 3.11
N GLU A 169 2.25 28.97 4.14
CA GLU A 169 1.75 28.99 5.52
C GLU A 169 1.47 30.41 6.00
N ILE A 170 2.34 31.37 5.66
CA ILE A 170 2.12 32.80 5.94
C ILE A 170 0.88 33.29 5.18
N SER A 171 0.73 32.92 3.91
CA SER A 171 -0.40 33.32 3.07
C SER A 171 -1.73 32.77 3.58
N LEU A 172 -1.78 31.49 3.96
CA LEU A 172 -2.93 30.83 4.58
C LEU A 172 -3.32 31.54 5.89
N LYS A 173 -2.35 31.81 6.75
CA LYS A 173 -2.57 32.50 8.02
C LYS A 173 -3.12 33.92 7.81
N ASN A 174 -2.55 34.67 6.88
CA ASN A 174 -2.99 36.04 6.57
C ASN A 174 -4.40 36.07 5.97
N ALA A 175 -4.77 35.04 5.21
CA ALA A 175 -6.10 34.88 4.65
C ALA A 175 -7.12 34.27 5.64
N GLY A 176 -6.68 33.84 6.83
CA GLY A 176 -7.53 33.13 7.79
C GLY A 176 -8.01 31.75 7.28
N LEU A 177 -7.26 31.14 6.37
CA LEU A 177 -7.55 29.86 5.76
C LEU A 177 -6.78 28.73 6.45
N THR A 178 -7.37 27.54 6.42
CA THR A 178 -6.76 26.30 6.92
C THR A 178 -6.92 25.22 5.88
N LEU A 179 -5.87 24.42 5.67
CA LEU A 179 -5.96 23.28 4.77
C LEU A 179 -7.03 22.28 5.25
N PRO A 180 -7.72 21.58 4.34
CA PRO A 180 -8.64 20.51 4.70
C PRO A 180 -7.97 19.43 5.57
N ASN A 181 -8.78 18.72 6.36
CA ASN A 181 -8.28 17.57 7.12
C ASN A 181 -7.66 16.53 6.17
N ARG A 182 -6.62 15.82 6.63
CA ARG A 182 -5.84 14.85 5.86
C ARG A 182 -5.11 15.44 4.66
N VAL A 183 -4.80 16.74 4.67
CA VAL A 183 -3.92 17.39 3.70
C VAL A 183 -2.63 17.82 4.39
N GLN A 184 -1.47 17.46 3.83
CA GLN A 184 -0.17 17.84 4.35
C GLN A 184 0.73 18.47 3.27
N LEU A 185 1.57 19.41 3.70
CA LEU A 185 2.62 19.98 2.87
C LEU A 185 3.87 19.11 2.98
N VAL A 186 4.45 18.72 1.84
CA VAL A 186 5.65 17.89 1.76
C VAL A 186 6.72 18.67 1.01
N ALA A 187 7.89 18.81 1.64
CA ALA A 187 9.03 19.44 1.00
C ALA A 187 9.56 18.56 -0.13
N SER A 188 9.48 19.03 -1.37
CA SER A 188 10.14 18.40 -2.52
C SER A 188 11.46 19.11 -2.83
N ALA A 189 12.46 18.33 -3.28
CA ALA A 189 13.68 18.91 -3.81
C ALA A 189 13.36 19.86 -4.98
N PRO A 190 14.08 20.99 -5.12
CA PRO A 190 13.87 21.87 -6.26
C PRO A 190 14.16 21.11 -7.56
N ALA A 191 13.34 21.36 -8.59
CA ALA A 191 13.63 20.85 -9.91
C ALA A 191 15.05 21.27 -10.32
N ARG A 192 15.89 20.30 -10.69
CA ARG A 192 17.23 20.58 -11.20
C ARG A 192 17.05 21.38 -12.51
N PRO A 193 17.67 22.57 -12.67
CA PRO A 193 17.57 23.29 -13.93
C PRO A 193 18.14 22.41 -15.07
N ALA A 194 17.43 22.40 -16.19
CA ALA A 194 17.84 21.69 -17.42
C ALA A 194 19.11 22.29 -18.03
#